data_AF-A0A137QTU3-F1
#
_entry.id   AF-A0A137QTU3-F1
#
_cell.length_a   1.000
_cell.length_b   1.000
_cell.length_c   1.000
_cell.angle_alpha   90.00
_cell.angle_beta   90.00
_cell.angle_gamma   90.00
#
_symmetry.space_group_name_H-M   'P 1'
#
loop_
_entity.id
_entity.type
_entity.pdbx_description
1 polymer ?
#
loop_
_entity_poly.entity_id
_entity_poly.type
_entity_poly.pdbx_seq_one_letter_code
_entity_poly.pdbx_strand_id
1 'polypeptide(L)'
;MSCCICLDDLNSPVSLPWHIFCHECLRRAVQTVQPYSTLHACPTCRTHYFITPLDMATVPPHLRPHVTPSIRRVYLDLPPNPEKADDSSSDASSSNSRALAIEISRLRSENDALRHNCLMWRKRAEVHSSATLGLLELSRTARDQIIQVSQERDAIQRDYMKLNHDYQRQK
;
A
#
# COMPACT_ATOMS: atom_id res chain seq x y z
N MET A 1 14.30 21.42 -18.30
CA MET A 1 13.22 20.55 -17.77
C MET A 1 12.26 21.46 -17.01
N SER A 2 11.04 21.67 -17.51
CA SER A 2 10.06 22.61 -16.92
C SER A 2 9.02 21.89 -16.05
N CYS A 3 8.47 22.60 -15.07
CA CYS A 3 7.39 22.08 -14.22
C CYS A 3 6.02 22.32 -14.87
N CYS A 4 5.19 21.29 -15.02
CA CYS A 4 3.85 21.44 -15.61
C CYS A 4 2.83 22.24 -14.78
N ILE A 5 3.17 22.65 -13.55
CA ILE A 5 2.27 23.42 -12.68
C ILE A 5 2.56 24.91 -12.76
N CYS A 6 3.81 25.33 -12.56
CA CYS A 6 4.21 26.75 -12.66
C CYS A 6 4.73 27.15 -14.04
N LEU A 7 4.99 26.18 -14.93
CA LEU A 7 5.56 26.37 -16.28
C LEU A 7 7.00 26.91 -16.31
N ASP A 8 7.61 27.14 -15.14
CA ASP A 8 9.00 27.56 -14.97
C ASP A 8 9.98 26.37 -14.83
N ASP A 9 11.27 26.69 -14.71
CA ASP A 9 12.31 25.73 -14.34
C ASP A 9 12.04 25.08 -12.97
N LEU A 10 12.42 23.81 -12.87
CA LEU A 10 12.19 23.00 -11.68
C LEU A 10 13.00 23.50 -10.48
N ASN A 11 12.30 24.11 -9.51
CA ASN A 11 12.87 24.47 -8.21
C ASN A 11 12.59 23.38 -7.17
N SER A 12 13.65 22.79 -6.61
CA SER A 12 13.60 21.63 -5.70
C SER A 12 12.73 20.49 -6.26
N PRO A 13 13.22 19.78 -7.29
CA PRO A 13 12.42 18.80 -7.99
C PRO A 13 12.06 17.61 -7.09
N VAL A 14 10.77 17.26 -7.13
CA VAL A 14 10.21 16.05 -6.54
C VAL A 14 9.60 15.18 -7.61
N SER A 15 9.82 13.88 -7.50
CA SER A 15 9.26 12.87 -8.37
C SER A 15 8.07 12.21 -7.69
N LEU A 16 6.92 12.29 -8.35
CA LEU A 16 5.90 11.24 -8.32
C LEU A 16 6.39 10.04 -9.14
N PRO A 17 5.79 8.84 -9.03
CA PRO A 17 6.30 7.63 -9.70
C PRO A 17 6.65 7.80 -11.19
N TRP A 18 5.97 8.72 -11.89
CA TRP A 18 6.17 8.96 -13.33
C TRP A 18 6.33 10.44 -13.73
N HIS A 19 6.23 11.41 -12.81
CA HIS A 19 6.26 12.85 -13.14
C HIS A 19 7.05 13.67 -12.13
N ILE A 20 7.71 14.73 -12.60
CA ILE A 20 8.55 15.61 -11.78
C ILE A 20 7.91 17.00 -11.69
N PHE A 21 7.86 17.55 -10.49
CA PHE A 21 7.32 18.88 -10.21
C PHE A 21 8.22 19.64 -9.23
N CYS A 22 8.02 20.94 -9.11
CA CYS A 22 8.57 21.69 -7.99
C CYS A 22 7.91 21.20 -6.68
N HIS A 23 8.70 21.03 -5.62
CA HIS A 23 8.18 20.64 -4.31
C HIS A 23 7.00 21.52 -3.86
N GLU A 24 7.15 22.83 -4.00
CA GLU A 24 6.15 23.82 -3.60
C GLU A 24 4.87 23.75 -4.43
N CYS A 25 5.00 23.49 -5.74
CA CYS A 25 3.84 23.34 -6.62
C CYS A 25 3.02 22.10 -6.26
N LEU A 26 3.69 20.98 -6.00
CA LEU A 26 3.02 19.75 -5.60
C LEU A 26 2.35 19.90 -4.22
N ARG A 27 3.03 20.57 -3.27
CA ARG A 27 2.49 20.86 -1.93
C ARG A 27 1.18 21.66 -2.01
N ARG A 28 1.14 22.71 -2.84
CA ARG A 28 -0.08 23.52 -3.04
C ARG A 28 -1.21 22.68 -3.65
N ALA A 29 -0.92 21.88 -4.66
CA ALA A 29 -1.91 21.01 -5.31
C ALA A 29 -2.53 19.99 -4.33
N VAL A 30 -1.73 19.47 -3.38
CA VAL A 30 -2.22 18.59 -2.32
C VAL A 30 -3.12 19.36 -1.34
N GLN A 31 -2.71 20.57 -0.93
CA GLN A 31 -3.44 21.39 0.05
C GLN A 31 -4.78 21.94 -0.46
N THR A 32 -4.96 22.06 -1.78
CA THR A 32 -6.22 22.53 -2.38
C THR A 32 -7.34 21.49 -2.33
N VAL A 33 -7.04 20.22 -2.05
CA VAL A 33 -8.05 19.16 -1.99
C VAL A 33 -8.79 19.20 -0.65
N GLN A 34 -10.11 19.39 -0.70
CA GLN A 34 -11.02 19.40 0.44
C GLN A 34 -12.19 18.42 0.18
N PRO A 35 -12.55 17.54 1.13
CA PRO A 35 -11.91 17.32 2.42
C PRO A 35 -10.50 16.74 2.28
N TYR A 36 -9.71 16.79 3.36
CA TYR A 36 -8.38 16.18 3.40
C TYR A 36 -8.46 14.70 3.01
N SER A 37 -7.65 14.30 2.04
CA SER A 37 -7.53 12.93 1.55
C SER A 37 -6.06 12.52 1.57
N THR A 38 -5.78 11.24 1.75
CA THR A 38 -4.43 10.68 1.61
C THR A 38 -4.15 10.20 0.18
N LEU A 39 -5.20 10.07 -0.63
CA LEU A 39 -5.17 9.66 -2.04
C LEU A 39 -5.36 10.89 -2.94
N HIS A 40 -4.39 11.17 -3.79
CA HIS A 40 -4.38 12.30 -4.71
C HIS A 40 -4.16 11.85 -6.15
N ALA A 41 -4.54 12.68 -7.12
CA ALA A 41 -4.33 12.43 -8.54
C ALA A 41 -3.18 13.29 -9.08
N CYS A 42 -2.31 12.70 -9.91
CA CYS A 42 -1.21 13.44 -10.54
C CYS A 42 -1.75 14.55 -11.46
N PRO A 43 -1.24 15.79 -11.39
CA PRO A 43 -1.68 16.88 -12.28
C PRO A 43 -1.47 16.60 -13.77
N THR A 44 -0.50 15.75 -14.13
CA THR A 44 -0.17 15.45 -15.53
C THR A 44 -0.98 14.27 -16.09
N CYS A 45 -0.97 13.12 -15.41
CA CYS A 45 -1.57 11.89 -15.95
C CYS A 45 -2.82 11.41 -15.20
N ARG A 46 -3.23 12.10 -14.12
CA ARG A 46 -4.35 11.74 -13.24
C ARG A 46 -4.23 10.38 -12.55
N THR A 47 -3.09 9.69 -12.65
CA THR A 47 -2.82 8.47 -11.88
C THR A 47 -2.82 8.78 -10.39
N HIS A 48 -3.47 7.92 -9.62
CA HIS A 48 -3.57 8.07 -8.17
C HIS A 48 -2.26 7.75 -7.46
N TYR A 49 -1.96 8.49 -6.40
CA TYR A 49 -0.80 8.28 -5.52
C TYR A 49 -1.16 8.63 -4.08
N PHE A 50 -0.41 8.05 -3.13
CA PHE A 50 -0.57 8.32 -1.70
C PHE A 50 0.43 9.36 -1.22
N ILE A 51 0.00 10.31 -0.39
CA ILE A 51 0.88 11.32 0.24
C ILE A 51 1.42 10.90 1.60
N THR A 52 0.87 9.83 2.18
CA THR A 52 1.22 9.38 3.52
C THR A 52 2.62 8.77 3.57
N PRO A 53 3.46 9.15 4.55
CA PRO A 53 4.72 8.47 4.79
C PRO A 53 4.43 7.01 5.19
N LEU A 54 5.16 6.07 4.59
CA LEU A 54 5.08 4.66 4.94
C LEU A 54 5.89 4.42 6.23
N ASP A 55 5.26 3.79 7.23
CA ASP A 55 6.00 3.34 8.40
C ASP A 55 6.84 2.11 8.04
N MET A 56 8.15 2.31 7.94
CA MET A 56 9.11 1.27 7.58
C MET A 56 9.19 0.15 8.64
N ALA A 57 8.71 0.38 9.87
CA ALA A 57 8.63 -0.65 10.89
C ALA A 57 7.60 -1.73 10.52
N THR A 58 6.51 -1.35 9.84
CA THR A 58 5.47 -2.28 9.35
C THR A 58 5.91 -3.08 8.13
N VAL A 59 6.95 -2.63 7.43
CA VAL A 59 7.49 -3.31 6.25
C VAL A 59 8.51 -4.37 6.68
N PRO A 60 8.37 -5.64 6.23
CA PRO A 60 9.34 -6.68 6.48
C PRO A 60 10.77 -6.27 6.06
N PRO A 61 11.83 -6.58 6.83
CA PRO A 61 13.18 -6.07 6.59
C PRO A 61 13.73 -6.29 5.17
N HIS A 62 13.43 -7.44 4.58
CA HIS A 62 13.86 -7.80 3.23
C HIS A 62 13.13 -7.04 2.12
N LEU A 63 11.97 -6.43 2.40
CA LEU A 63 11.22 -5.63 1.44
C LEU A 63 11.51 -4.14 1.55
N ARG A 64 12.04 -3.67 2.68
CA ARG A 64 12.35 -2.25 2.93
C ARG A 64 13.18 -1.59 1.81
N PRO A 65 14.23 -2.22 1.25
CA PRO A 65 15.00 -1.61 0.17
C PRO A 65 14.20 -1.38 -1.13
N HIS A 66 13.11 -2.13 -1.32
CA HIS A 66 12.27 -2.07 -2.51
C HIS A 66 11.04 -1.16 -2.34
N VAL A 67 10.81 -0.62 -1.13
CA VAL A 67 9.72 0.32 -0.88
C VAL A 67 10.19 1.73 -1.20
N THR A 68 9.64 2.32 -2.26
CA THR A 68 9.92 3.70 -2.65
C THR A 68 8.75 4.61 -2.29
N PRO A 69 8.97 5.74 -1.58
CA PRO A 69 7.89 6.67 -1.27
C PRO A 69 7.32 7.29 -2.56
N SER A 70 6.01 7.54 -2.55
CA SER A 70 5.31 8.11 -3.71
C SER A 70 5.78 9.53 -4.05
N ILE A 71 6.18 10.31 -3.04
CA ILE A 71 6.83 11.61 -3.23
C ILE A 71 8.28 11.48 -2.77
N ARG A 72 9.23 11.62 -3.71
CA ARG A 72 10.66 11.59 -3.40
C ARG A 72 11.38 12.80 -3.98
N ARG A 73 12.35 13.33 -3.25
CA ARG A 73 13.26 14.36 -3.79
C ARG A 73 14.17 13.69 -4.80
N VAL A 74 14.37 14.34 -5.93
CA VAL A 74 15.29 13.88 -6.98
C VAL A 74 16.36 14.93 -7.21
N TYR A 75 17.56 14.48 -7.53
CA TYR A 75 18.63 15.34 -8.01
C TYR A 75 18.75 15.05 -9.49
N LEU A 76 18.53 16.06 -10.31
CA LEU A 76 18.67 15.96 -11.75
C LEU A 76 20.12 16.36 -12.06
N ASP A 77 20.89 15.43 -12.60
CA ASP A 77 22.19 15.73 -13.19
C ASP A 77 21.92 16.41 -14.54
N LEU A 78 21.67 17.72 -14.50
CA LEU A 78 21.61 18.50 -15.72
C LEU A 78 23.06 18.67 -16.21
N PRO A 79 23.40 18.25 -17.44
CA PRO A 79 24.67 18.65 -18.01
C PRO A 79 24.72 20.19 -18.05
N PRO A 80 25.87 20.80 -17.73
CA PRO A 80 26.04 22.22 -17.98
C PRO A 80 25.75 22.47 -19.46
N ASN A 81 24.94 23.49 -19.71
CA ASN A 81 24.60 24.09 -20.99
C ASN A 81 25.55 23.71 -22.17
N PRO A 82 25.04 23.23 -23.32
CA PRO A 82 25.87 22.88 -24.47
C PRO A 82 26.39 24.14 -25.17
N GLU A 83 27.39 24.77 -24.58
CA GLU A 83 28.32 25.66 -25.27
C GLU A 83 29.74 25.12 -25.04
N LYS A 84 30.04 24.03 -25.76
CA LYS A 84 31.34 23.65 -26.33
C LYS A 84 31.31 22.14 -26.60
N ALA A 85 31.07 21.82 -27.87
CA ALA A 85 31.41 20.52 -28.42
C ALA A 85 32.93 20.38 -28.42
N ASP A 86 33.43 19.28 -27.85
CA ASP A 86 34.71 18.70 -28.24
C ASP A 86 34.45 17.24 -28.62
N ASP A 87 34.65 16.98 -29.91
CA ASP A 87 34.73 15.67 -30.52
C ASP A 87 35.88 14.87 -29.91
N SER A 88 35.59 13.67 -29.39
CA SER A 88 36.46 12.48 -29.40
C SER A 88 35.88 11.36 -28.53
N SER A 89 35.40 10.25 -29.13
CA SER A 89 35.56 8.84 -28.65
C SER A 89 34.49 7.89 -29.23
N SER A 90 34.69 7.43 -30.46
CA SER A 90 33.79 6.50 -31.16
C SER A 90 33.92 5.01 -30.75
N ASP A 91 34.81 4.64 -29.83
CA ASP A 91 35.01 3.22 -29.44
C ASP A 91 34.39 2.82 -28.08
N ALA A 92 33.96 3.77 -27.24
CA ALA A 92 33.38 3.50 -25.91
C ALA A 92 31.88 3.13 -25.93
N SER A 93 31.21 3.30 -27.07
CA SER A 93 29.75 3.16 -27.18
C SER A 93 29.28 1.70 -27.24
N SER A 94 30.11 0.79 -27.76
CA SER A 94 29.74 -0.63 -27.97
C SER A 94 29.77 -1.46 -26.68
N SER A 95 30.76 -1.22 -25.81
CA SER A 95 30.88 -1.87 -24.50
C SER A 95 29.76 -1.45 -23.55
N ASN A 96 29.41 -0.15 -23.54
CA ASN A 96 28.30 0.39 -22.75
C ASN A 96 26.95 -0.18 -23.19
N SER A 97 26.71 -0.33 -24.49
CA SER A 97 25.45 -0.93 -24.99
C SER A 97 25.28 -2.38 -24.55
N ARG A 98 26.37 -3.17 -24.47
CA ARG A 98 26.32 -4.56 -24.00
C ARG A 98 26.12 -4.66 -22.50
N ALA A 99 26.80 -3.81 -21.72
CA ALA A 99 26.60 -3.72 -20.27
C ALA A 99 25.16 -3.31 -19.92
N LEU A 100 24.60 -2.35 -20.66
CA LEU A 100 23.20 -1.91 -20.51
C LEU A 100 22.22 -3.05 -20.83
N ALA A 101 22.47 -3.85 -21.87
CA ALA A 101 21.62 -4.98 -22.22
C ALA A 101 21.62 -6.08 -21.14
N ILE A 102 22.78 -6.37 -20.55
CA ILE A 102 22.91 -7.31 -19.42
C ILE A 102 22.12 -6.79 -18.22
N GLU A 103 22.27 -5.51 -17.89
CA GLU A 103 21.57 -4.90 -16.77
C GLU A 103 20.05 -4.84 -16.99
N ILE A 104 19.57 -4.54 -18.19
CA ILE A 104 18.15 -4.59 -18.55
C ILE A 104 17.60 -6.01 -18.37
N SER A 105 18.34 -7.03 -18.80
CA SER A 105 17.95 -8.44 -18.62
C SER A 105 17.84 -8.80 -17.14
N ARG A 106 18.82 -8.38 -16.32
CA ARG A 106 18.84 -8.57 -14.86
C ARG A 106 17.66 -7.88 -14.18
N LEU A 107 17.39 -6.62 -14.52
CA LEU A 107 16.29 -5.86 -13.94
C LEU A 107 14.93 -6.45 -14.33
N ARG A 108 14.79 -6.99 -15.54
CA ARG A 108 13.55 -7.68 -15.97
C ARG A 108 13.31 -8.94 -15.16
N SER A 109 14.32 -9.78 -14.99
CA SER A 109 14.17 -11.01 -14.19
C SER A 109 13.88 -10.71 -12.72
N GLU A 110 14.51 -9.68 -12.15
CA GLU A 110 14.23 -9.20 -10.80
C GLU A 110 12.80 -8.65 -10.67
N ASN A 111 12.32 -7.89 -11.66
CA ASN A 111 10.96 -7.37 -11.66
C ASN A 111 9.91 -8.48 -11.71
N ASP A 112 10.15 -9.51 -12.53
CA ASP A 112 9.26 -10.66 -12.62
C ASP A 112 9.24 -11.48 -11.33
N ALA A 113 10.41 -11.66 -10.69
CA ALA A 113 10.49 -12.28 -9.37
C ALA A 113 9.76 -11.46 -8.30
N LEU A 114 9.89 -10.13 -8.30
CA LEU A 114 9.18 -9.25 -7.38
C LEU A 114 7.66 -9.32 -7.59
N ARG A 115 7.19 -9.28 -8.84
CA ARG A 115 5.76 -9.44 -9.17
C ARG A 115 5.22 -10.77 -8.68
N HIS A 116 5.96 -11.86 -8.89
CA HIS A 116 5.58 -13.19 -8.40
C HIS A 116 5.45 -13.19 -6.87
N ASN A 117 6.43 -12.65 -6.15
CA ASN A 117 6.40 -12.54 -4.69
C ASN A 117 5.22 -11.69 -4.21
N CYS A 118 4.94 -10.53 -4.82
CA CYS A 118 3.80 -9.70 -4.49
C CYS A 118 2.47 -10.45 -4.64
N LEU A 119 2.30 -11.23 -5.71
CA LEU A 119 1.12 -12.07 -5.91
C LEU A 119 1.00 -13.14 -4.82
N MET A 120 2.10 -13.80 -4.46
CA MET A 120 2.13 -14.81 -3.40
C MET A 120 1.76 -14.20 -2.04
N TRP A 121 2.32 -13.06 -1.69
CA TRP A 121 2.01 -12.36 -0.44
C TRP A 121 0.55 -11.90 -0.38
N ARG A 122 0.00 -11.40 -1.49
CA ARG A 122 -1.41 -11.03 -1.59
C ARG A 122 -2.32 -12.23 -1.31
N LYS A 123 -2.07 -13.37 -1.96
CA LYS A 123 -2.84 -14.60 -1.75
C LYS A 123 -2.77 -15.09 -0.30
N ARG A 124 -1.57 -15.04 0.32
CA ARG A 124 -1.39 -15.40 1.73
C ARG A 124 -2.18 -14.49 2.67
N ALA A 125 -2.13 -13.18 2.42
CA ALA A 125 -2.88 -12.20 3.22
C ALA A 125 -4.39 -12.42 3.10
N GLU A 126 -4.89 -12.69 1.89
CA GLU A 126 -6.30 -13.01 1.64
C GLU A 126 -6.74 -14.26 2.42
N VAL A 127 -6.01 -15.37 2.30
CA VAL A 127 -6.30 -16.61 3.03
C VAL A 127 -6.25 -16.39 4.55
N HIS A 128 -5.24 -15.69 5.06
CA HIS A 128 -5.13 -15.38 6.49
C HIS A 128 -6.32 -14.55 6.98
N SER A 129 -6.72 -13.53 6.22
CA SER A 129 -7.89 -12.70 6.55
C SER A 129 -9.18 -13.51 6.58
N SER A 130 -9.40 -14.37 5.58
CA SER A 130 -10.57 -15.26 5.53
C SER A 130 -10.61 -16.24 6.70
N ALA A 131 -9.47 -16.85 7.05
CA ALA A 131 -9.40 -17.77 8.18
C ALA A 131 -9.66 -17.05 9.51
N THR A 132 -9.09 -15.85 9.68
CA THR A 132 -9.30 -15.02 10.88
C THR A 132 -10.76 -14.63 11.03
N LEU A 133 -11.41 -14.17 9.94
CA LEU A 133 -12.84 -13.85 9.95
C LEU A 133 -13.70 -15.07 10.30
N GLY A 134 -13.40 -16.23 9.73
CA GLY A 134 -14.10 -17.47 10.06
C GLY A 134 -13.99 -17.85 11.54
N LEU A 135 -12.80 -17.70 12.15
CA LEU A 135 -12.60 -17.95 13.59
C LEU A 135 -13.38 -16.97 14.47
N LEU A 136 -13.46 -15.70 14.08
CA LEU A 136 -14.24 -14.69 14.80
C LEU A 136 -15.74 -15.00 14.73
N GLU A 137 -16.22 -15.43 13.56
CA GLU A 137 -17.61 -15.83 13.37
C GLU A 137 -17.96 -17.07 14.22
N LEU A 138 -17.10 -18.11 14.20
CA LEU A 138 -17.25 -19.29 15.06
C LEU A 138 -17.27 -18.92 16.56
N SER A 139 -16.41 -18.00 16.98
CA SER A 139 -16.36 -17.53 18.35
C SER A 139 -17.65 -16.82 18.76
N ARG A 140 -18.24 -16.05 17.83
CA ARG A 140 -19.51 -15.36 18.04
C ARG A 140 -20.67 -16.35 18.13
N THR A 141 -20.80 -17.27 17.17
CA THR A 141 -21.89 -18.26 17.16
C THR A 141 -21.84 -19.18 18.37
N ALA A 142 -20.65 -19.59 18.81
CA ALA A 142 -20.48 -20.37 20.04
C ALA A 142 -20.98 -19.61 21.28
N ARG A 143 -20.70 -18.31 21.38
CA ARG A 143 -21.23 -17.47 22.49
C ARG A 143 -22.74 -17.37 22.45
N ASP A 144 -23.31 -17.14 21.27
CA ASP A 144 -24.76 -17.04 21.08
C ASP A 144 -25.45 -18.35 21.47
N GLN A 145 -24.87 -19.51 21.11
CA GLN A 145 -25.35 -20.83 21.51
C GLN A 145 -25.29 -21.03 23.03
N ILE A 146 -24.21 -20.62 23.71
CA ILE A 146 -24.11 -20.70 25.17
C ILE A 146 -25.22 -19.88 25.84
N ILE A 147 -25.49 -18.68 25.33
CA ILE A 147 -26.57 -17.82 25.85
C ILE A 147 -27.93 -18.50 25.65
N GLN A 148 -28.18 -19.04 24.45
CA GLN A 148 -29.43 -19.74 24.15
C GLN A 148 -29.65 -20.94 25.08
N VAL A 149 -28.64 -21.79 25.25
CA VAL A 149 -28.72 -22.97 26.14
C VAL A 149 -28.95 -22.55 27.59
N SER A 150 -28.33 -21.45 28.06
CA SER A 150 -28.59 -20.92 29.39
C SER A 150 -30.05 -20.47 29.56
N GLN A 151 -30.63 -19.83 28.55
CA GLN A 151 -32.02 -19.38 28.58
C GLN A 151 -32.99 -20.57 28.60
N GLU A 152 -32.73 -21.60 27.79
CA GLU A 152 -33.52 -22.84 27.76
C GLU A 152 -33.46 -23.57 29.11
N ARG A 153 -32.25 -23.69 29.69
CA ARG A 153 -32.06 -24.24 31.04
C ARG A 153 -32.89 -23.48 32.07
N ASP A 154 -32.82 -22.16 32.06
CA ASP A 154 -33.53 -21.32 33.03
C ASP A 154 -35.06 -21.41 32.84
N ALA A 155 -35.53 -21.57 31.61
CA ALA A 155 -36.94 -21.82 31.32
C ALA A 155 -37.42 -23.15 31.90
N ILE A 156 -36.70 -24.25 31.61
CA ILE A 156 -37.01 -25.59 32.13
C ILE A 156 -36.99 -25.57 33.67
N GLN A 157 -36.00 -24.90 34.27
CA GLN A 157 -35.91 -24.78 35.73
C GLN A 157 -37.11 -24.05 36.33
N ARG A 158 -37.56 -22.95 35.71
CA ARG A 158 -38.77 -22.24 36.16
C ARG A 158 -40.01 -23.12 36.07
N ASP A 159 -40.17 -23.88 35.00
CA ASP A 159 -41.33 -24.75 34.81
C ASP A 159 -41.32 -25.92 35.79
N TYR A 160 -40.14 -26.50 36.06
CA TYR A 160 -39.96 -27.51 37.09
C TYR A 160 -40.33 -26.99 38.49
N MET A 161 -39.87 -25.78 38.83
CA MET A 161 -40.19 -25.16 40.13
C MET A 161 -41.69 -24.92 40.30
N LYS A 162 -42.37 -24.46 39.24
CA LYS A 162 -43.84 -24.31 39.24
C LYS A 162 -44.54 -25.64 39.45
N LEU A 163 -44.18 -26.65 38.66
CA LEU A 163 -44.80 -27.98 38.74
C LEU A 163 -44.60 -28.62 40.12
N ASN A 164 -43.41 -28.49 40.71
CA ASN A 164 -43.13 -28.97 42.06
C ASN A 164 -43.97 -28.22 43.10
N HIS A 165 -44.11 -26.90 42.98
CA HIS A 165 -44.95 -26.12 43.88
C HIS A 165 -46.44 -26.53 43.81
N ASP A 166 -46.96 -26.77 42.61
CA ASP A 166 -48.33 -27.22 42.40
C ASP A 166 -48.55 -28.65 42.92
N TYR A 167 -47.58 -29.54 42.72
CA TYR A 167 -47.60 -30.90 43.27
C TYR A 167 -47.66 -30.90 44.80
N GLN A 168 -46.87 -30.05 45.46
CA GLN A 168 -46.90 -29.92 46.92
C GLN A 168 -48.22 -29.35 47.44
N ARG A 169 -48.94 -28.52 46.66
CA ARG A 169 -50.26 -27.98 47.05
C ARG A 169 -51.39 -28.99 46.94
N GLN A 170 -51.23 -30.06 46.17
CA GLN A 170 -52.25 -31.10 45.99
C GLN A 170 -52.15 -32.22 47.04
N LYS A 171 -51.11 -32.21 47.88
CA LYS A 171 -50.84 -33.22 48.90
C LYS A 171 -51.29 -32.74 50.27
#